data_AF-A0A9P7C1W7-F1
#
_entry.id   AF-A0A9P7C1W7-F1
#
_cell.length_a   1.000
_cell.length_b   1.000
_cell.length_c   1.000
_cell.angle_alpha   90.00
_cell.angle_beta   90.00
_cell.angle_gamma   90.00
#
_symmetry.space_group_name_H-M   'P 1'
#
loop_
_entity.id
_entity.type
_entity.pdbx_description
1 polymer ?
#
loop_
_entity_poly.entity_id
_entity_poly.type
_entity_poly.pdbx_seq_one_letter_code
_entity_poly.pdbx_strand_id
1 'polypeptide(L)'
;MLPPDTAPVKVVSTAPYSALVKLLNRSLLASGAKLADEDSKEPSAQLQVLSERWGDLPIAIDSQGRAQEYSLRYAVIFIFRREDGSELVPQQVIELSRDYVSPPTDATGTTTEREILADELRREMSASIIRRIDRGGRAELEKGGSLSAPKAKPVEGAVPAEPVPAAKH
;
A
#
# COMPACT_ATOMS: atom_id res chain seq x y z
N MET A 1 -2.48 -13.69 7.40
CA MET A 1 -3.40 -14.19 6.35
C MET A 1 -4.65 -13.35 6.43
N LEU A 2 -5.12 -12.79 5.31
CA LEU A 2 -6.37 -12.01 5.31
C LEU A 2 -7.56 -12.99 5.44
N PRO A 3 -8.46 -12.83 6.43
CA PRO A 3 -9.60 -13.73 6.61
C PRO A 3 -10.57 -13.71 5.42
N PRO A 4 -11.32 -14.80 5.20
CA PRO A 4 -12.20 -14.97 4.03
C PRO A 4 -13.37 -13.96 3.96
N ASP A 5 -13.66 -13.25 5.06
CA ASP A 5 -14.76 -12.27 5.14
C ASP A 5 -14.32 -10.83 4.80
N THR A 6 -13.06 -10.65 4.34
CA THR A 6 -12.56 -9.33 3.93
C THR A 6 -13.23 -8.93 2.61
N ALA A 7 -13.76 -7.70 2.53
CA ALA A 7 -14.24 -7.10 1.29
C ALA A 7 -13.18 -7.19 0.18
N PRO A 8 -13.57 -7.24 -1.10
CA PRO A 8 -12.62 -7.19 -2.21
C PRO A 8 -11.64 -6.03 -2.06
N VAL A 9 -10.36 -6.29 -2.31
CA VAL A 9 -9.28 -5.31 -2.13
C VAL A 9 -8.89 -4.75 -3.49
N LYS A 10 -8.84 -3.42 -3.59
CA LYS A 10 -8.29 -2.68 -4.73
C LYS A 10 -6.95 -2.07 -4.35
N VAL A 11 -5.93 -2.27 -5.19
CA VAL A 11 -4.65 -1.54 -5.06
C VAL A 11 -4.75 -0.26 -5.86
N VAL A 12 -4.61 0.89 -5.19
CA VAL A 12 -4.69 2.22 -5.80
C VAL A 12 -3.32 2.87 -5.70
N SER A 13 -2.81 3.42 -6.80
CA SER A 13 -1.49 4.07 -6.85
C SER A 13 -1.47 5.14 -7.92
N THR A 14 -0.62 6.16 -7.76
CA THR A 14 -0.30 7.12 -8.83
C THR A 14 0.50 6.47 -9.96
N ALA A 15 1.12 5.30 -9.72
CA ALA A 15 1.83 4.49 -10.70
C ALA A 15 1.19 3.08 -10.78
N PRO A 16 -0.01 2.95 -11.40
CA PRO A 16 -0.80 1.72 -11.36
C PRO A 16 -0.11 0.54 -12.05
N TYR A 17 0.76 0.79 -13.03
CA TYR A 17 1.50 -0.26 -13.75
C TYR A 17 2.88 -0.58 -13.17
N SER A 18 3.22 -0.01 -12.01
CA SER A 18 4.50 -0.25 -11.33
C SER A 18 4.70 -1.74 -11.00
N ALA A 19 5.96 -2.15 -10.96
CA ALA A 19 6.32 -3.51 -10.54
C ALA A 19 5.87 -3.80 -9.10
N LEU A 20 5.87 -2.79 -8.21
CA LEU A 20 5.34 -2.91 -6.85
C LEU A 20 3.85 -3.24 -6.85
N VAL A 21 3.02 -2.53 -7.62
CA VAL A 21 1.58 -2.81 -7.68
C VAL A 21 1.30 -4.24 -8.16
N LYS A 22 2.03 -4.71 -9.18
CA LYS A 22 1.94 -6.10 -9.66
C LYS A 22 2.31 -7.11 -8.55
N LEU A 23 3.35 -6.80 -7.77
CA LEU A 23 3.77 -7.62 -6.63
C LEU A 23 2.71 -7.63 -5.53
N LEU A 24 2.15 -6.47 -5.18
CA LEU A 24 1.12 -6.34 -4.15
C LEU A 24 -0.15 -7.11 -4.52
N ASN A 25 -0.64 -6.98 -5.74
CA ASN A 25 -1.80 -7.75 -6.23
C ASN A 25 -1.57 -9.26 -6.08
N ARG A 26 -0.40 -9.74 -6.53
CA ARG A 26 -0.05 -11.16 -6.40
C ARG A 26 0.06 -11.61 -4.95
N SER A 27 0.67 -10.80 -4.09
CA SER A 27 0.82 -11.12 -2.67
C SER A 27 -0.51 -11.08 -1.91
N LEU A 28 -1.42 -10.17 -2.26
CA LEU A 28 -2.78 -10.12 -1.72
C LEU A 28 -3.55 -11.40 -2.07
N LEU A 29 -3.55 -11.80 -3.35
CA LEU A 29 -4.15 -13.06 -3.79
C LEU A 29 -3.56 -14.26 -3.05
N ALA A 30 -2.22 -14.34 -2.97
CA ALA A 30 -1.52 -15.40 -2.24
C ALA A 30 -1.84 -15.42 -0.74
N SER A 31 -2.26 -14.30 -0.17
CA SER A 31 -2.67 -14.19 1.23
C SER A 31 -4.14 -14.55 1.49
N GLY A 32 -4.90 -14.91 0.44
CA GLY A 32 -6.31 -15.28 0.50
C GLY A 32 -7.30 -14.15 0.22
N ALA A 33 -6.83 -12.95 -0.13
CA ALA A 33 -7.71 -11.83 -0.45
C ALA A 33 -8.36 -11.99 -1.82
N LYS A 34 -9.60 -11.53 -1.96
CA LYS A 34 -10.23 -11.31 -3.26
C LYS A 34 -9.81 -9.93 -3.76
N LEU A 35 -9.39 -9.83 -5.03
CA LEU A 35 -9.16 -8.53 -5.66
C LEU A 35 -10.47 -7.99 -6.22
N ALA A 36 -10.69 -6.69 -6.09
CA ALA A 36 -11.78 -6.01 -6.78
C ALA A 36 -11.45 -5.90 -8.28
N ASP A 37 -12.45 -6.04 -9.16
CA ASP A 37 -12.28 -5.73 -10.57
C ASP A 37 -11.87 -4.27 -10.77
N GLU A 38 -10.99 -4.01 -11.73
CA GLU A 38 -10.44 -2.66 -11.97
C GLU A 38 -11.56 -1.64 -12.28
N ASP A 39 -12.59 -2.07 -13.01
CA ASP A 39 -13.72 -1.24 -13.45
C ASP A 39 -14.93 -1.29 -12.52
N SER A 40 -14.90 -2.11 -11.48
CA SER A 40 -16.05 -2.23 -10.56
C SER A 40 -16.22 -0.95 -9.75
N LYS A 41 -17.49 -0.54 -9.64
CA LYS A 41 -17.95 0.56 -8.77
C LYS A 41 -18.42 0.06 -7.40
N GLU A 42 -18.31 -1.25 -7.16
CA GLU A 42 -18.69 -1.82 -5.89
C GLU A 42 -17.76 -1.30 -4.76
N PRO A 43 -18.30 -1.12 -3.55
CA PRO A 43 -17.49 -0.82 -2.37
C PRO A 43 -16.37 -1.85 -2.22
N SER A 44 -15.14 -1.36 -2.04
CA SER A 44 -13.96 -2.20 -1.90
C SER A 44 -13.01 -1.60 -0.86
N ALA A 45 -12.32 -2.46 -0.13
CA ALA A 45 -11.19 -2.04 0.68
C ALA A 45 -10.05 -1.58 -0.25
N GLN A 46 -9.28 -0.59 0.17
CA GLN A 46 -8.25 0.02 -0.67
C GLN A 46 -6.89 -0.03 0.01
N LEU A 47 -5.95 -0.72 -0.63
CA LEU A 47 -4.53 -0.55 -0.37
C LEU A 47 -4.03 0.60 -1.25
N GLN A 48 -3.85 1.78 -0.66
CA GLN A 48 -3.44 2.96 -1.39
C GLN A 48 -1.94 3.18 -1.21
N VAL A 49 -1.19 3.11 -2.31
CA VAL A 49 0.22 3.50 -2.39
C VAL A 49 0.25 4.99 -2.73
N LEU A 50 0.54 5.81 -1.71
CA LEU A 50 0.53 7.27 -1.80
C LEU A 50 1.82 7.81 -2.43
N SER A 51 2.94 7.13 -2.18
CA SER A 51 4.24 7.48 -2.77
C SER A 51 5.12 6.25 -2.91
N GLU A 52 5.85 6.19 -4.01
CA GLU A 52 6.91 5.21 -4.27
C GLU A 52 8.11 5.99 -4.81
N ARG A 53 9.27 5.92 -4.13
CA ARG A 53 10.45 6.70 -4.48
C ARG A 53 11.72 5.87 -4.44
N TRP A 54 12.58 6.11 -5.41
CA TRP A 54 13.93 5.58 -5.52
C TRP A 54 14.94 6.70 -5.35
N GLY A 55 16.10 6.40 -4.80
CA GLY A 55 17.22 7.32 -4.74
C GLY A 55 18.56 6.59 -4.67
N ASP A 56 19.58 7.25 -5.18
CA ASP A 56 20.97 6.78 -5.11
C ASP A 56 21.81 7.75 -4.34
N LEU A 57 22.53 7.22 -3.37
CA LEU A 57 23.45 8.00 -2.58
C LEU A 57 24.86 7.44 -2.76
N PRO A 58 25.82 8.21 -3.30
CA PRO A 58 27.23 7.86 -3.23
C PRO A 58 27.65 7.65 -1.77
N ILE A 59 28.26 6.51 -1.46
CA ILE A 59 28.77 6.18 -0.11
C ILE A 59 30.30 6.01 -0.07
N ALA A 60 30.93 5.78 -1.22
CA ALA A 60 32.38 5.78 -1.37
C ALA A 60 32.80 6.47 -2.67
N ILE A 61 33.89 7.25 -2.60
CA ILE A 61 34.41 8.07 -3.70
C ILE A 61 35.92 7.80 -3.85
N ASP A 62 36.42 7.73 -5.08
CA ASP A 62 37.84 7.54 -5.38
C ASP A 62 38.67 8.84 -5.27
N SER A 63 39.98 8.74 -5.47
CA SER A 63 40.92 9.88 -5.41
C SER A 63 40.67 10.95 -6.50
N GLN A 64 39.87 10.64 -7.51
CA GLN A 64 39.48 11.55 -8.59
C GLN A 64 38.08 12.14 -8.38
N GLY A 65 37.40 11.83 -7.26
CA GLY A 65 36.06 12.33 -6.98
C GLY A 65 34.93 11.52 -7.61
N ARG A 66 35.19 10.32 -8.16
CA ARG A 66 34.17 9.46 -8.76
C ARG A 66 33.58 8.51 -7.74
N ALA A 67 32.26 8.39 -7.72
CA ALA A 67 31.55 7.48 -6.83
C ALA A 67 31.74 6.02 -7.29
N GLN A 68 32.25 5.18 -6.38
CA GLN A 68 32.54 3.76 -6.61
C GLN A 68 31.49 2.85 -5.98
N GLU A 69 30.89 3.30 -4.87
CA GLU A 69 29.83 2.59 -4.18
C GLU A 69 28.64 3.52 -3.96
N TYR A 70 27.46 2.94 -4.07
CA TYR A 70 26.19 3.63 -3.90
C TYR A 70 25.30 2.85 -2.95
N SER A 71 24.47 3.58 -2.20
CA SER A 71 23.33 3.03 -1.49
C SER A 71 22.07 3.29 -2.29
N LEU A 72 21.48 2.22 -2.85
CA LEU A 72 20.18 2.24 -3.50
C LEU A 72 19.10 2.27 -2.42
N ARG A 73 18.35 3.37 -2.35
CA ARG A 73 17.29 3.61 -1.37
C ARG A 73 15.92 3.49 -2.01
N TYR A 74 15.01 2.82 -1.33
CA TYR A 74 13.64 2.60 -1.76
C TYR A 74 12.65 2.92 -0.65
N ALA A 75 11.77 3.89 -0.88
CA ALA A 75 10.81 4.38 0.10
C ALA A 75 9.37 4.28 -0.43
N VAL A 76 8.47 3.78 0.41
CA VAL A 76 7.03 3.70 0.09
C VAL A 76 6.21 4.25 1.24
N ILE A 77 5.23 5.10 0.89
CA ILE A 77 4.18 5.58 1.78
C ILE A 77 2.87 4.93 1.35
N PHE A 78 2.18 4.26 2.28
CA PHE A 78 0.91 3.60 1.99
C PHE A 78 -0.09 3.72 3.13
N ILE A 79 -1.36 3.46 2.83
CA ILE A 79 -2.45 3.36 3.79
C ILE A 79 -3.40 2.23 3.37
N PHE A 80 -4.06 1.57 4.33
CA PHE A 80 -5.10 0.58 4.03
C PHE A 80 -6.44 1.03 4.61
N ARG A 81 -7.42 1.24 3.73
CA ARG A 81 -8.78 1.65 4.08
C ARG A 81 -9.76 0.51 3.85
N ARG A 82 -10.78 0.43 4.71
CA ARG A 82 -11.94 -0.42 4.50
C ARG A 82 -12.87 0.19 3.46
N GLU A 83 -13.88 -0.57 3.05
CA GLU A 83 -14.89 -0.14 2.06
C GLU A 83 -15.70 1.10 2.47
N ASP A 84 -15.84 1.35 3.79
CA ASP A 84 -16.49 2.55 4.34
C ASP A 84 -15.56 3.76 4.46
N GLY A 85 -14.30 3.62 4.02
CA GLY A 85 -13.27 4.65 4.10
C GLY A 85 -12.52 4.71 5.43
N SER A 86 -12.91 3.94 6.45
CA SER A 86 -12.20 3.90 7.72
C SER A 86 -10.81 3.25 7.56
N GLU A 87 -9.82 3.73 8.32
CA GLU A 87 -8.45 3.25 8.23
C GLU A 87 -8.27 1.97 9.06
N LEU A 88 -7.99 0.85 8.39
CA LEU A 88 -7.59 -0.39 9.08
C LEU A 88 -6.09 -0.35 9.40
N VAL A 89 -5.30 0.21 8.49
CA VAL A 89 -3.89 0.51 8.70
C VAL A 89 -3.71 1.99 8.41
N PRO A 90 -3.39 2.83 9.41
CA PRO A 90 -3.13 4.24 9.20
C PRO A 90 -1.88 4.42 8.35
N GLN A 91 -1.64 5.62 7.82
CA GLN A 91 -0.49 5.89 6.96
C GLN A 91 0.82 5.33 7.54
N GLN A 92 1.51 4.54 6.73
CA GLN A 92 2.79 3.92 7.05
C GLN A 92 3.86 4.41 6.09
N VAL A 93 5.09 4.50 6.62
CA VAL A 93 6.31 4.71 5.83
C VAL A 93 7.21 3.49 6.02
N ILE A 94 7.72 2.97 4.90
CA ILE A 94 8.76 1.93 4.87
C ILE A 94 9.90 2.44 3.99
N GLU A 95 11.12 2.33 4.50
CA GLU A 95 12.35 2.60 3.77
C GLU A 95 13.23 1.36 3.82
N LEU A 96 13.79 0.99 2.68
CA LEU A 96 14.74 -0.10 2.52
C LEU A 96 15.95 0.41 1.74
N SER A 97 17.11 -0.20 1.97
CA SER A 97 18.31 0.10 1.18
C SER A 97 19.17 -1.13 0.94
N ARG A 98 19.95 -1.06 -0.14
CA ARG A 98 21.02 -2.01 -0.49
C ARG A 98 22.20 -1.25 -1.05
N ASP A 99 23.38 -1.62 -0.62
CA ASP A 99 24.62 -1.03 -1.14
C ASP A 99 25.10 -1.85 -2.33
N TYR A 100 25.69 -1.18 -3.32
CA TYR A 100 26.19 -1.80 -4.54
C TYR A 100 27.43 -1.07 -5.06
N VAL A 101 28.27 -1.80 -5.79
CA VAL A 101 29.45 -1.24 -6.45
C VAL A 101 29.04 -0.87 -7.87
N SER A 102 29.45 0.32 -8.33
CA SER A 102 29.24 0.71 -9.73
C SER A 102 30.54 0.54 -10.51
N PRO A 103 30.67 -0.48 -11.39
CA PRO A 103 31.85 -0.63 -12.22
C PRO A 103 31.99 0.55 -13.19
N PRO A 104 33.21 1.02 -13.49
CA PRO A 104 33.43 2.20 -14.35
C PRO A 104 32.96 2.05 -15.81
N THR A 105 32.64 0.84 -16.29
CA THR A 105 32.52 0.55 -17.73
C THR A 105 31.26 -0.22 -18.16
N ASP A 106 30.32 -0.51 -17.27
CA ASP A 106 29.21 -1.40 -17.62
C ASP A 106 27.98 -0.67 -18.18
N ALA A 107 28.07 -0.31 -19.45
CA ALA A 107 26.94 -0.13 -20.35
C ALA A 107 26.87 -1.30 -21.35
N THR A 108 27.00 -2.53 -20.85
CA THR A 108 26.73 -3.76 -21.62
C THR A 108 25.25 -4.12 -21.43
N GLY A 109 24.57 -4.65 -22.45
CA GLY A 109 23.13 -4.98 -22.44
C GLY A 109 22.72 -6.12 -21.49
N THR A 110 23.49 -6.36 -20.43
CA THR A 110 23.27 -7.33 -19.35
C THR A 110 22.64 -6.63 -18.14
N THR A 111 21.80 -7.35 -17.40
CA THR A 111 21.18 -6.84 -16.16
C THR A 111 22.27 -6.40 -15.18
N THR A 112 22.17 -5.15 -14.72
CA THR A 112 23.13 -4.57 -13.77
C THR A 112 22.87 -5.07 -12.35
N GLU A 113 23.89 -5.10 -11.49
CA GLU A 113 23.73 -5.42 -10.07
C GLU A 113 22.65 -4.54 -9.41
N ARG A 114 22.63 -3.25 -9.77
CA ARG A 114 21.60 -2.29 -9.39
C ARG A 114 20.18 -2.79 -9.71
N GLU A 115 19.93 -3.29 -10.91
CA GLU A 115 18.59 -3.76 -11.32
C GLU A 115 18.17 -5.01 -10.54
N ILE A 116 19.10 -5.92 -10.29
CA ILE A 116 18.88 -7.12 -9.45
C ILE A 116 18.46 -6.68 -8.03
N LEU A 117 19.19 -5.74 -7.45
CA LEU A 117 18.91 -5.20 -6.11
C LEU A 117 17.61 -4.42 -6.07
N ALA A 118 17.28 -3.65 -7.12
CA ALA A 118 15.99 -2.96 -7.21
C ALA A 118 14.83 -3.97 -7.19
N ASP A 119 14.95 -5.07 -7.91
CA ASP A 119 13.94 -6.14 -7.91
C ASP A 119 13.85 -6.87 -6.57
N GLU A 120 14.97 -7.09 -5.89
CA GLU A 120 14.97 -7.62 -4.52
C GLU A 120 14.25 -6.68 -3.56
N LEU A 121 14.62 -5.39 -3.56
CA LEU A 121 14.02 -4.36 -2.71
C LEU A 121 12.52 -4.23 -2.95
N ARG A 122 12.04 -4.36 -4.19
CA ARG A 122 10.60 -4.39 -4.50
C ARG A 122 9.90 -5.60 -3.88
N ARG A 123 10.50 -6.79 -3.98
CA ARG A 123 9.96 -8.01 -3.38
C ARG A 123 9.91 -7.89 -1.86
N GLU A 124 10.97 -7.38 -1.24
CA GLU A 124 11.04 -7.15 0.19
C GLU A 124 9.99 -6.12 0.65
N MET A 125 9.85 -5.01 -0.08
CA MET A 125 8.88 -3.96 0.20
C MET A 125 7.45 -4.50 0.15
N SER A 126 7.08 -5.25 -0.89
CA SER A 126 5.77 -5.91 -0.98
C SER A 126 5.52 -6.80 0.25
N ALA A 127 6.48 -7.66 0.59
CA ALA A 127 6.36 -8.53 1.76
C ALA A 127 6.22 -7.73 3.08
N SER A 128 6.92 -6.61 3.21
CA SER A 128 6.84 -5.73 4.38
C SER A 128 5.47 -5.07 4.52
N ILE A 129 4.91 -4.55 3.42
CA ILE A 129 3.56 -3.97 3.36
C ILE A 129 2.51 -5.00 3.79
N ILE A 130 2.55 -6.20 3.20
CA ILE A 130 1.59 -7.27 3.51
C ILE A 130 1.68 -7.70 4.99
N ARG A 131 2.89 -7.80 5.56
CA ARG A 131 3.06 -8.08 7.00
C ARG A 131 2.46 -7.00 7.89
N ARG A 132 2.58 -5.72 7.50
CA ARG A 132 1.97 -4.61 8.27
C ARG A 132 0.45 -4.64 8.18
N ILE A 133 -0.12 -4.98 7.03
CA ILE A 133 -1.56 -5.16 6.86
C ILE A 133 -2.06 -6.32 7.73
N ASP A 134 -1.39 -7.47 7.69
CA ASP A 134 -1.73 -8.62 8.52
C ASP A 134 -1.67 -8.29 10.02
N ARG A 135 -0.67 -7.51 10.45
CA ARG A 135 -0.57 -7.04 11.83
C ARG A 135 -1.71 -6.08 12.19
N GLY A 136 -2.02 -5.12 11.33
CA GLY A 136 -3.11 -4.16 11.55
C GLY A 136 -4.46 -4.86 11.68
N GLY A 137 -4.73 -5.84 10.81
CA GLY A 137 -5.92 -6.65 10.88
C GLY A 137 -6.04 -7.43 12.18
N ARG A 138 -4.98 -8.13 12.60
CA ARG A 138 -4.99 -8.89 13.86
C ARG A 138 -5.21 -7.99 15.08
N ALA A 139 -4.54 -6.84 15.13
CA ALA A 139 -4.70 -5.89 16.23
C ALA A 139 -6.12 -5.32 16.33
N GLU A 140 -6.83 -5.20 15.21
CA GLU A 140 -8.24 -4.80 15.21
C GLU A 140 -9.15 -5.90 15.76
N LEU A 141 -8.91 -7.16 15.38
CA LEU A 141 -9.66 -8.32 15.89
C LEU A 141 -9.48 -8.49 17.40
N GLU A 142 -8.27 -8.28 17.91
CA GLU A 142 -7.97 -8.32 19.35
C GLU A 142 -8.73 -7.25 20.14
N LYS A 143 -9.04 -6.11 19.51
CA LYS A 143 -9.83 -5.02 20.10
C LYS A 143 -11.35 -5.25 19.98
N GLY A 144 -11.77 -6.40 19.47
CA GLY A 144 -13.19 -6.72 19.22
C GLY A 144 -13.79 -6.01 18.01
N GLY A 145 -12.94 -5.44 17.14
CA GLY A 145 -13.35 -4.80 15.89
C GLY A 145 -13.54 -5.79 14.73
N SER A 146 -13.92 -5.26 13.56
CA SER A 146 -14.07 -6.03 12.32
C SER A 146 -13.03 -5.62 11.28
N LEU A 147 -12.62 -6.58 10.45
CA LEU A 147 -11.77 -6.34 9.27
C LEU A 147 -12.56 -5.77 8.10
N SER A 148 -13.85 -6.12 8.01
CA SER A 148 -14.83 -5.47 7.14
C SER A 148 -15.28 -4.16 7.78
N ALA A 149 -15.92 -3.27 7.01
CA ALA A 149 -16.43 -2.03 7.58
C ALA A 149 -17.28 -2.33 8.83
N PRO A 150 -17.16 -1.54 9.92
CA PRO A 150 -18.14 -1.60 11.00
C PRO A 150 -19.53 -1.50 10.40
N LYS A 151 -20.37 -2.52 10.62
CA LYS A 151 -21.81 -2.39 10.32
C LYS A 151 -22.29 -1.17 11.09
N ALA A 152 -22.70 -0.14 10.37
CA ALA A 152 -23.28 1.05 10.97
C ALA A 152 -24.33 0.61 11.99
N LYS A 153 -24.18 1.05 13.25
CA LYS A 153 -25.32 1.02 14.16
C LYS A 153 -26.46 1.76 13.45
N PRO A 154 -27.70 1.24 13.44
CA PRO A 154 -28.84 2.01 12.98
C PRO A 154 -28.79 3.35 13.70
N VAL A 155 -28.79 4.44 12.93
CA VAL A 155 -29.09 5.77 13.43
C VAL A 155 -30.54 5.72 13.90
N GLU A 156 -30.73 5.25 15.14
CA GLU A 156 -32.00 5.33 15.84
C GLU A 156 -32.18 6.79 16.25
N GLY A 157 -32.95 7.49 15.42
CA GLY A 157 -33.21 8.91 15.55
C GLY A 157 -34.10 9.45 14.44
N ALA A 158 -35.02 8.63 13.93
CA ALA A 158 -36.19 9.16 13.27
C ALA A 158 -37.12 9.71 14.36
N VAL A 159 -37.17 11.03 14.49
CA VAL A 159 -38.31 11.71 15.13
C VAL A 159 -39.07 12.49 14.06
N PRO A 160 -40.41 12.51 14.14
CA PRO A 160 -41.29 12.57 12.99
C PRO A 160 -41.63 14.00 12.59
N ALA A 161 -42.02 14.16 11.32
CA ALA A 161 -42.74 15.34 10.87
C ALA A 161 -44.12 15.42 11.55
N GLU A 162 -44.45 16.59 12.08
CA GLU A 162 -45.83 17.00 12.36
C GLU A 162 -46.15 18.32 11.65
N PRO A 163 -47.44 18.60 11.37
CA PRO A 163 -47.87 19.43 10.26
C PRO A 163 -48.22 20.88 10.64
N VAL A 164 -48.31 21.69 9.58
CA VAL A 164 -48.77 23.08 9.49
C VAL A 164 -50.02 23.43 10.32
N PRO A 165 -50.24 24.74 10.58
CA PRO A 165 -51.44 25.32 9.97
C PRO A 165 -51.25 26.70 9.34
N ALA A 166 -52.18 26.99 8.43
CA ALA A 166 -52.30 28.20 7.63
C ALA A 166 -52.65 29.45 8.45
N ALA A 167 -52.21 30.61 7.97
CA ALA A 167 -52.80 31.90 8.31
C ALA A 167 -53.00 32.74 7.04
N LYS A 168 -54.28 32.94 6.69
CA LYS A 168 -54.74 34.07 5.87
C LYS A 168 -54.55 35.36 6.68
N HIS A 169 -54.09 36.43 6.04
CA HIS A 169 -54.82 37.69 5.89
C HIS A 169 -54.15 38.58 4.85
#